data_AF-A0A969DWK0-F1
#
_entry.id   AF-A0A969DWK0-F1
#
_cell.length_a   1.000
_cell.length_b   1.000
_cell.length_c   1.000
_cell.angle_alpha   90.00
_cell.angle_beta   90.00
_cell.angle_gamma   90.00
#
_symmetry.space_group_name_H-M   'P 1'
#
loop_
_entity.id
_entity.type
_entity.pdbx_description
1 polymer ?
#
loop_
_entity_poly.entity_id
_entity_poly.type
_entity_poly.pdbx_seq_one_letter_code
_entity_poly.pdbx_strand_id
1 'polypeptide(L)'
;MQYSSLQNGLTSSISLLLILLFTLLVLQWGTWFEHRSQLPSTVAFSPTQLPLKQPWWVKIQTTEPPCLYYFGPFRWQWLALRHRRGYCEDLLQERAQGLEVAVVQAQPEQLTDFQGTMDDWELHGS
;
A
#
# COMPACT_ATOMS: atom_id res chain seq x y z
N MET A 1 15.18 18.20 50.67
CA MET A 1 14.74 18.05 49.27
C MET A 1 15.94 17.64 48.44
N GLN A 2 16.17 16.34 48.24
CA GLN A 2 17.33 15.81 47.52
C GLN A 2 16.99 14.41 46.97
N TYR A 3 16.01 14.34 46.06
CA TYR A 3 15.71 13.12 45.28
C TYR A 3 15.73 13.37 43.76
N SER A 4 15.70 14.64 43.34
CA SER A 4 15.58 15.03 41.93
C SER A 4 16.88 14.94 41.14
N SER A 5 18.01 14.63 41.78
CA SER A 5 19.35 14.67 41.16
C SER A 5 19.87 13.30 40.72
N LEU A 6 19.31 12.19 41.24
CA LEU A 6 19.78 10.83 40.94
C LEU A 6 18.96 10.12 39.82
N GLN A 7 17.78 10.63 39.47
CA GLN A 7 16.93 10.04 38.41
C GLN A 7 17.33 10.45 36.98
N ASN A 8 18.09 11.54 36.82
CA ASN A 8 18.47 12.04 35.50
C ASN A 8 19.69 11.32 34.90
N GLY A 9 20.51 10.67 35.74
CA GLY A 9 21.68 9.89 35.31
C GLY A 9 21.35 8.46 34.88
N LEU A 10 20.32 7.85 35.47
CA LEU A 10 19.92 6.47 35.18
C LEU A 10 19.02 6.34 33.94
N THR A 11 18.30 7.40 33.56
CA THR A 11 17.38 7.40 32.41
C THR A 11 18.09 7.63 31.06
N SER A 12 19.28 8.25 31.06
CA SER A 12 20.08 8.48 29.84
C SER A 12 20.83 7.23 29.36
N SER A 13 21.39 6.43 30.27
CA SER A 13 22.23 5.27 29.91
C SER A 13 21.41 4.05 29.48
N ILE A 14 20.25 3.82 30.10
CA ILE A 14 19.33 2.72 29.74
C ILE A 14 18.77 2.93 28.32
N SER A 15 18.49 4.18 27.95
CA SER A 15 17.96 4.52 26.62
C SER A 15 18.98 4.23 25.50
N LEU A 16 20.26 4.53 25.71
CA LEU A 16 21.31 4.23 24.72
C LEU A 16 21.60 2.73 24.59
N LEU A 17 21.57 1.99 25.70
CA LEU A 17 21.74 0.53 25.68
C LEU A 17 20.60 -0.17 24.94
N LEU A 18 19.35 0.27 25.11
CA LEU A 18 18.20 -0.27 24.37
C LEU A 18 18.24 0.06 22.87
N ILE A 19 18.68 1.28 22.52
CA ILE A 19 18.88 1.67 21.11
C ILE A 19 20.02 0.86 20.48
N LEU A 20 21.14 0.67 21.17
CA LEU A 20 22.24 -0.19 20.72
C LEU A 20 21.81 -1.65 20.59
N LEU A 21 21.02 -2.16 21.53
CA LEU A 21 20.49 -3.52 21.45
C LEU A 21 19.56 -3.69 20.24
N PHE A 22 18.71 -2.70 19.98
CA PHE A 22 17.78 -2.69 18.86
C PHE A 22 18.50 -2.59 17.51
N THR A 23 19.53 -1.74 17.38
CA THR A 23 20.32 -1.65 16.14
C THR A 23 21.14 -2.92 15.90
N LEU A 24 21.68 -3.55 16.94
CA LEU A 24 22.35 -4.86 16.82
C LEU A 24 21.38 -5.98 16.43
N LEU A 25 20.13 -5.95 16.91
CA LEU A 25 19.06 -6.89 16.52
C LEU A 25 18.67 -6.75 15.05
N VAL A 26 18.55 -5.51 14.55
CA VAL A 26 18.26 -5.21 13.14
C VAL A 26 19.42 -5.65 12.23
N LEU A 27 20.67 -5.51 12.68
CA LEU A 27 21.86 -5.98 11.94
C LEU A 27 21.97 -7.51 11.90
N GLN A 28 21.55 -8.23 12.95
CA GLN A 28 21.48 -9.70 12.93
C GLN A 28 20.37 -10.25 12.02
N TRP A 29 19.32 -9.48 11.76
CA TRP A 29 18.15 -9.93 10.98
C TRP A 29 18.14 -9.45 9.51
N GLY A 30 18.94 -8.45 9.17
CA GLY A 30 18.99 -7.84 7.83
C GLY A 30 19.75 -8.63 6.75
N THR A 31 20.48 -9.68 7.10
CA THR A 31 21.30 -10.46 6.13
C THR A 31 20.68 -11.79 5.71
N TRP A 32 19.51 -12.14 6.24
CA TRP A 32 18.88 -13.45 6.02
C TRP A 32 17.57 -13.41 5.23
N PHE A 33 17.27 -12.36 4.48
CA PHE A 33 16.07 -12.35 3.63
C PHE A 33 16.31 -11.88 2.19
N GLU A 34 17.56 -12.01 1.71
CA GLU A 34 17.92 -11.84 0.29
C GLU A 34 18.48 -13.15 -0.31
N HIS A 35 18.38 -14.27 0.42
CA HIS A 35 18.96 -15.56 0.04
C HIS A 35 17.92 -16.69 -0.03
N ARG A 36 16.80 -16.43 -0.69
CA ARG A 36 15.95 -17.47 -1.32
C ARG A 36 15.29 -16.96 -2.60
N SER A 37 16.06 -16.25 -3.43
CA SER A 37 15.63 -15.80 -4.75
C SER A 37 16.05 -16.76 -5.87
N GLN A 38 16.20 -18.06 -5.55
CA GLN A 38 16.51 -19.08 -6.55
C GLN A 38 15.62 -20.31 -6.33
N LEU A 39 14.39 -20.22 -6.85
CA LEU A 39 13.63 -21.42 -7.21
C LEU A 39 14.10 -21.87 -8.60
N PRO A 40 14.43 -23.16 -8.80
CA PRO A 40 14.89 -23.66 -10.09
C PRO A 40 13.77 -23.54 -11.12
N SER A 41 14.05 -22.77 -12.17
CA SER A 41 13.26 -22.68 -13.39
C SER A 41 13.37 -23.99 -14.16
N THR A 42 12.59 -25.01 -13.80
CA THR A 42 12.13 -26.12 -14.66
C THR A 42 11.24 -27.03 -13.82
N VAL A 43 9.91 -26.80 -13.84
CA VAL A 43 8.98 -27.79 -14.38
C VAL A 43 7.77 -27.03 -14.93
N ALA A 44 7.59 -27.11 -16.25
CA ALA A 44 6.39 -26.66 -16.93
C ALA A 44 5.22 -27.57 -16.52
N PHE A 45 4.55 -27.22 -15.44
CA PHE A 45 3.16 -27.61 -15.21
C PHE A 45 2.34 -26.37 -15.48
N SER A 46 1.54 -26.40 -16.54
CA SER A 46 0.37 -25.53 -16.67
C SER A 46 -0.73 -26.22 -15.87
N PRO A 47 -1.01 -25.83 -14.62
CA PRO A 47 -2.15 -26.38 -13.92
C PRO A 47 -3.36 -25.64 -14.49
N THR A 48 -4.24 -26.40 -15.11
CA THR A 48 -5.69 -26.15 -15.26
C THR A 48 -6.12 -24.75 -14.81
N GLN A 49 -6.69 -23.97 -15.73
CA GLN A 49 -7.45 -22.75 -15.45
C GLN A 49 -8.63 -23.04 -14.50
N LEU A 50 -8.33 -23.35 -13.24
CA LEU A 50 -9.23 -23.14 -12.12
C LEU A 50 -9.53 -21.65 -12.16
N PRO A 51 -10.79 -21.22 -11.95
CA PRO A 51 -11.11 -19.80 -11.88
C PRO A 51 -10.15 -19.20 -10.85
N LEU A 52 -9.15 -18.45 -11.32
CA LEU A 52 -8.18 -17.79 -10.47
C LEU A 52 -9.05 -16.99 -9.52
N LYS A 53 -9.04 -17.34 -8.23
CA LYS A 53 -9.82 -16.64 -7.22
C LYS A 53 -9.40 -15.18 -7.31
N GLN A 54 -10.20 -14.37 -7.98
CA GLN A 54 -9.82 -13.02 -8.30
C GLN A 54 -9.67 -12.27 -6.98
N PRO A 55 -8.52 -11.63 -6.74
CA PRO A 55 -8.31 -10.90 -5.52
C PRO A 55 -9.35 -9.77 -5.41
N TRP A 56 -9.62 -9.37 -4.18
CA TRP A 56 -10.50 -8.24 -3.89
C TRP A 56 -9.72 -6.94 -4.06
N TRP A 57 -10.35 -5.96 -4.70
CA TRP A 57 -9.81 -4.62 -4.91
C TRP A 57 -10.81 -3.58 -4.41
N VAL A 58 -10.29 -2.46 -3.90
CA VAL A 58 -11.07 -1.26 -3.65
C VAL A 58 -10.94 -0.38 -4.90
N LYS A 59 -12.03 -0.25 -5.64
CA LYS A 59 -12.17 0.66 -6.77
C LYS A 59 -12.65 2.01 -6.23
N ILE A 60 -11.90 3.07 -6.49
CA ILE A 60 -12.29 4.44 -6.14
C ILE A 60 -12.31 5.29 -7.40
N GLN A 61 -13.46 5.86 -7.72
CA GLN A 61 -13.62 6.80 -8.81
C GLN A 61 -13.79 8.20 -8.24
N THR A 62 -13.07 9.18 -8.78
CA THR A 62 -13.18 10.59 -8.43
C THR A 62 -13.80 11.35 -9.60
N THR A 63 -14.55 12.41 -9.33
CA THR A 63 -15.14 13.27 -10.37
C THR A 63 -14.23 14.45 -10.73
N GLU A 64 -13.46 14.96 -9.76
CA GLU A 64 -12.56 16.08 -9.96
C GLU A 64 -11.29 15.91 -9.10
N PRO A 65 -10.12 15.65 -9.71
CA PRO A 65 -9.94 15.26 -11.12
C PRO A 65 -10.62 13.91 -11.43
N PRO A 66 -11.04 13.66 -12.69
CA PRO A 66 -11.65 12.39 -13.09
C PRO A 66 -10.58 11.29 -13.15
N CYS A 67 -10.50 10.50 -12.08
CA CYS A 67 -9.51 9.44 -11.95
C CYS A 67 -10.18 8.16 -11.45
N LEU A 68 -9.61 7.02 -11.85
CA LEU A 68 -10.03 5.73 -11.37
C LEU A 68 -8.85 5.00 -10.74
N TYR A 69 -8.98 4.67 -9.45
CA TYR A 69 -7.95 4.02 -8.65
C TYR A 69 -8.38 2.61 -8.24
N TYR A 70 -7.44 1.66 -8.31
CA TYR A 70 -7.61 0.31 -7.78
C TYR A 70 -6.57 0.02 -6.68
N PHE A 71 -7.04 -0.14 -5.44
CA PHE A 71 -6.19 -0.47 -4.29
C PHE A 71 -6.33 -1.95 -3.90
N GLY A 72 -5.21 -2.67 -3.79
CA GLY A 72 -5.17 -4.11 -3.54
C GLY A 72 -3.83 -4.72 -3.99
N PRO A 73 -3.76 -6.06 -4.21
CA PRO A 73 -4.81 -7.08 -4.10
C PRO A 73 -5.05 -7.59 -2.68
N PHE A 74 -6.33 -7.78 -2.29
CA PHE A 74 -6.71 -8.35 -0.99
C PHE A 74 -7.18 -9.80 -1.12
N ARG A 75 -6.72 -10.65 -0.18
CA ARG A 75 -7.17 -12.06 -0.09
C ARG A 75 -8.65 -12.19 0.32
N TRP A 76 -9.17 -11.22 1.06
CA TRP A 76 -10.51 -11.24 1.64
C TRP A 76 -11.22 -9.89 1.49
N GLN A 77 -12.53 -9.92 1.22
CA GLN A 77 -13.36 -8.72 1.07
C GLN A 77 -13.32 -7.80 2.29
N TRP A 78 -13.37 -8.37 3.50
CA TRP A 78 -13.40 -7.58 4.73
C TRP A 78 -12.11 -6.75 4.92
N LEU A 79 -10.98 -7.22 4.41
CA LEU A 79 -9.72 -6.50 4.46
C LEU A 79 -9.80 -5.25 3.56
N ALA A 80 -10.31 -5.41 2.33
CA ALA A 80 -10.59 -4.30 1.43
C ALA A 80 -11.56 -3.28 2.05
N LEU A 81 -12.64 -3.74 2.71
CA LEU A 81 -13.60 -2.88 3.39
C LEU A 81 -12.99 -2.11 4.57
N ARG A 82 -12.06 -2.73 5.30
CA ARG A 82 -11.34 -2.10 6.43
C ARG A 82 -10.38 -1.01 5.93
N HIS A 83 -9.66 -1.26 4.84
CA HIS A 83 -8.66 -0.32 4.30
C HIS A 83 -9.26 0.81 3.45
N ARG A 84 -10.44 0.59 2.83
CA ARG A 84 -11.18 1.58 2.05
C ARG A 84 -11.19 2.98 2.65
N ARG A 85 -11.42 3.08 3.97
CA ARG A 85 -11.58 4.37 4.65
C ARG A 85 -10.31 5.21 4.59
N GLY A 86 -9.14 4.59 4.76
CA GLY A 86 -7.85 5.30 4.67
C GLY A 86 -7.64 5.86 3.26
N TYR A 87 -7.89 5.07 2.23
CA TYR A 87 -7.76 5.52 0.84
C TYR A 87 -8.69 6.69 0.50
N CYS A 88 -9.91 6.70 1.03
CA CYS A 88 -10.83 7.82 0.88
C CYS A 88 -10.34 9.08 1.60
N GLU A 89 -9.84 8.94 2.83
CA GLU A 89 -9.32 10.05 3.63
C GLU A 89 -8.11 10.70 2.94
N ASP A 90 -7.21 9.89 2.38
CA ASP A 90 -6.05 10.36 1.61
C ASP A 90 -6.48 11.15 0.36
N LEU A 91 -7.40 10.60 -0.45
CA LEU A 91 -7.90 11.26 -1.66
C LEU A 91 -8.69 12.54 -1.36
N LEU A 92 -9.46 12.57 -0.27
CA LEU A 92 -10.14 13.79 0.19
C LEU A 92 -9.14 14.86 0.63
N GLN A 93 -8.04 14.48 1.29
CA GLN A 93 -6.97 15.40 1.67
C GLN A 93 -6.25 15.99 0.44
N GLU A 94 -6.15 15.21 -0.64
CA GLU A 94 -5.67 15.65 -1.96
C GLU A 94 -6.68 16.52 -2.73
N ARG A 95 -7.81 16.88 -2.12
CA ARG A 95 -8.91 17.67 -2.71
C ARG A 95 -9.65 16.97 -3.85
N ALA A 96 -9.60 15.65 -3.92
CA ALA A 96 -10.44 14.91 -4.84
C ALA A 96 -11.92 15.04 -4.44
N GLN A 97 -12.79 15.27 -5.42
CA GLN A 97 -14.24 15.39 -5.22
C GLN A 97 -15.00 14.22 -5.85
N GLY A 98 -16.22 13.99 -5.37
CA GLY A 98 -17.14 12.98 -5.92
C GLY A 98 -16.60 11.55 -5.84
N LEU A 99 -16.08 11.15 -4.68
CA LEU A 99 -15.54 9.80 -4.47
C LEU A 99 -16.66 8.75 -4.48
N GLU A 100 -16.65 7.88 -5.49
CA GLU A 100 -17.44 6.66 -5.53
C GLU A 100 -16.54 5.45 -5.21
N VAL A 101 -16.94 4.62 -4.25
CA VAL A 101 -16.11 3.52 -3.75
C VAL A 101 -16.83 2.19 -3.85
N ALA A 102 -16.24 1.24 -4.55
CA ALA A 102 -16.74 -0.12 -4.69
C ALA A 102 -15.66 -1.15 -4.29
N VAL A 103 -16.09 -2.28 -3.71
CA VAL A 103 -15.20 -3.41 -3.46
C VAL A 103 -15.56 -4.51 -4.46
N VAL A 104 -14.63 -4.82 -5.36
CA VAL A 104 -14.86 -5.71 -6.50
C VAL A 104 -13.83 -6.84 -6.53
N GLN A 105 -14.20 -7.98 -7.09
CA GLN A 105 -13.23 -9.00 -7.49
C GLN A 105 -12.81 -8.67 -8.92
N ALA A 106 -11.53 -8.39 -9.13
CA ALA A 106 -11.02 -7.96 -10.43
C ALA A 106 -9.54 -8.36 -10.60
N GLN A 107 -9.06 -8.27 -11.83
CA GLN A 107 -7.64 -8.28 -12.16
C GLN A 107 -7.36 -7.03 -13.03
N PRO A 108 -7.25 -5.85 -12.41
CA PRO A 108 -7.03 -4.62 -13.16
C PRO A 108 -5.69 -4.69 -13.90
N GLU A 109 -5.70 -4.37 -15.20
CA GLU A 109 -4.47 -4.25 -16.00
C GLU A 109 -3.67 -2.99 -15.62
N GLN A 110 -4.36 -1.95 -15.16
CA GLN A 110 -3.78 -0.66 -14.72
C GLN A 110 -4.37 -0.24 -13.36
N LEU A 111 -3.52 0.28 -12.48
CA LEU A 111 -3.88 0.64 -11.10
C LEU A 111 -4.44 2.06 -10.96
N THR A 112 -4.12 2.93 -11.91
CA THR A 112 -4.56 4.32 -11.97
C THR A 112 -4.85 4.68 -13.42
N ASP A 113 -6.11 4.94 -13.73
CA ASP A 113 -6.54 5.41 -15.04
C ASP A 113 -7.03 6.85 -14.93
N PHE A 114 -6.40 7.76 -15.67
CA PHE A 114 -6.85 9.14 -15.79
C PHE A 114 -7.91 9.21 -16.87
N GLN A 115 -9.16 9.49 -16.48
CA GLN A 115 -10.26 9.63 -17.43
C GLN A 115 -10.42 11.09 -17.83
N GLY A 116 -9.31 11.69 -18.28
CA GLY A 116 -9.30 13.01 -18.90
C GLY A 116 -9.48 12.85 -20.40
N THR A 117 -10.64 13.25 -20.92
CA THR A 117 -10.86 13.39 -22.36
C THR A 117 -9.89 14.44 -22.89
N MET A 118 -8.81 13.97 -23.50
CA MET A 118 -7.97 14.79 -24.39
C MET A 118 -8.65 14.86 -25.75
N ASP A 119 -9.87 15.41 -25.80
CA ASP A 119 -10.67 15.49 -27.02
C ASP A 119 -11.49 16.79 -26.98
N ASP A 120 -10.91 17.93 -27.37
CA ASP A 120 -11.66 19.00 -28.09
C ASP A 120 -10.86 20.22 -28.62
N TRP A 121 -9.54 20.34 -28.44
CA TRP A 121 -8.83 21.58 -28.82
C TRP A 121 -8.14 21.61 -30.19
N GLU A 122 -8.41 20.68 -31.12
CA GLU A 122 -7.74 20.67 -32.44
C GLU A 122 -8.69 20.59 -33.66
N LEU A 123 -9.99 20.87 -33.51
CA LEU A 123 -10.94 20.83 -34.65
C LEU A 123 -11.70 22.14 -34.94
N HIS A 124 -11.42 23.25 -34.24
CA HIS A 124 -11.90 24.58 -34.64
C HIS A 124 -10.78 25.43 -35.23
N GLY A 125 -10.09 24.86 -36.23
CA GLY A 125 -9.29 25.59 -37.19
C GLY A 125 -9.92 25.49 -38.59
N SER A 126 -10.91 26.33 -38.89
CA SER A 126 -11.31 26.76 -40.24
C SER A 126 -12.35 27.88 -40.14
#